data_AF-A0A4Q5QCG8-F1
#
_entry.id   AF-A0A4Q5QCG8-F1
#
_cell.length_a   1.000
_cell.length_b   1.000
_cell.length_c   1.000
_cell.angle_alpha   90.00
_cell.angle_beta   90.00
_cell.angle_gamma   90.00
#
_symmetry.space_group_name_H-M   'P 1'
#
loop_
_entity.id
_entity.type
_entity.pdbx_description
1 polymer ?
#
loop_
_entity_poly.entity_id
_entity_poly.type
_entity_poly.pdbx_seq_one_letter_code
_entity_poly.pdbx_strand_id
1 'polypeptide(L)'
;RHREGVQRDLLPLIEGTVVSTKYGPVKTDHVLFIASGAFHLAKPADLLPELQGRLPIRVELAPLSRDDLRRILIEPEHSLLKQYSALLGTEGVTLDFADSAVDALADLAADINDRVENIGARRLATVMERLLEEISFSATDRNGDEITIDAAYVNDRVAPLAAKSDLSRFIL
;
A
#
# COMPACT_ATOMS: atom_id res chain seq x y z
N ARG A 1 -1.67 17.96 26.43
CA ARG A 1 -0.41 18.75 26.47
C ARG A 1 0.65 18.28 25.46
N HIS A 2 0.93 16.99 25.26
CA HIS A 2 1.95 16.56 24.28
C HIS A 2 1.56 16.72 22.78
N ARG A 3 0.27 16.65 22.42
CA ARG A 3 -0.17 16.69 21.00
C ARG A 3 0.00 18.06 20.33
N GLU A 4 -0.16 19.15 21.07
CA GLU A 4 0.06 20.51 20.55
C GLU A 4 1.54 20.87 20.47
N GLY A 5 2.39 20.28 21.32
CA GLY A 5 3.83 20.52 21.32
C GLY A 5 4.46 20.21 19.98
N VAL A 6 4.13 19.05 19.40
CA VAL A 6 4.62 18.65 18.07
C VAL A 6 4.23 19.64 16.99
N GLN A 7 2.99 20.16 17.01
CA GLN A 7 2.55 21.15 16.02
C GLN A 7 3.31 22.47 16.15
N ARG A 8 3.61 22.90 17.38
CA ARG A 8 4.42 24.10 17.64
C ARG A 8 5.86 23.91 17.18
N ASP A 9 6.42 22.73 17.37
CA ASP A 9 7.79 22.42 16.95
C ASP A 9 7.92 22.34 15.43
N LEU A 10 6.85 21.93 14.72
CA LEU A 10 6.82 21.89 13.25
C LEU A 10 6.59 23.27 12.62
N LEU A 11 5.99 24.21 13.34
CA LEU A 11 5.60 25.51 12.79
C LEU A 11 6.80 26.28 12.20
N PRO A 12 7.95 26.45 12.87
CA PRO A 12 9.11 27.14 12.30
C PRO A 12 9.62 26.54 10.99
N LEU A 13 9.49 25.21 10.82
CA LEU A 13 9.91 24.54 9.58
C LEU A 13 9.03 24.95 8.41
N ILE A 14 7.72 25.00 8.63
CA ILE A 14 6.72 25.34 7.61
C ILE A 14 6.69 26.86 7.34
N GLU A 15 6.96 27.68 8.35
CA GLU A 15 7.00 29.15 8.20
C GLU A 15 8.27 29.67 7.53
N GLY A 16 9.35 28.86 7.53
CA GLY A 16 10.66 29.24 7.01
C GLY A 16 11.66 29.45 8.15
N THR A 17 12.65 28.58 8.22
CA THR A 17 13.77 28.69 9.17
C THR A 17 15.06 28.17 8.55
N VAL A 18 16.18 28.45 9.22
CA VAL A 18 17.50 27.92 8.85
C VAL A 18 17.81 26.73 9.73
N VAL A 19 17.92 25.55 9.13
CA VAL A 19 18.33 24.31 9.79
C VAL A 19 19.79 24.01 9.46
N SER A 20 20.63 23.89 10.50
CA SER A 20 22.02 23.49 10.33
C SER A 20 22.12 22.00 10.01
N THR A 21 22.78 21.65 8.92
CA THR A 21 23.07 20.25 8.53
C THR A 21 24.57 20.03 8.43
N LYS A 22 24.99 18.77 8.33
CA LYS A 22 26.41 18.40 8.09
C LYS A 22 26.98 18.92 6.76
N TYR A 23 26.12 19.36 5.84
CA TYR A 23 26.50 19.92 4.53
C TYR A 23 26.38 21.44 4.49
N GLY A 24 26.07 22.09 5.62
CA GLY A 24 25.82 23.52 5.72
C GLY A 24 24.36 23.86 6.07
N PRO A 25 24.06 25.16 6.20
CA PRO A 25 22.72 25.63 6.55
C PRO A 25 21.73 25.46 5.39
N VAL A 26 20.52 25.00 5.69
CA VAL A 26 19.41 24.85 4.73
C VAL A 26 18.25 25.75 5.15
N LYS A 27 17.68 26.50 4.20
CA LYS A 27 16.50 27.33 4.38
C LYS A 27 15.23 26.57 3.98
N THR A 28 14.18 26.62 4.80
CA THR A 28 12.94 25.88 4.55
C THR A 28 11.83 26.69 3.86
N ASP A 29 12.06 27.97 3.56
CA ASP A 29 11.08 28.94 3.03
C ASP A 29 10.32 28.47 1.77
N HIS A 30 10.94 27.61 0.96
CA HIS A 30 10.41 27.11 -0.30
C HIS A 30 10.28 25.58 -0.36
N VAL A 31 10.37 24.92 0.78
CA VAL A 31 10.11 23.47 0.87
C VAL A 31 8.62 23.23 0.77
N LEU A 32 8.20 22.34 -0.14
CA LEU A 32 6.82 21.88 -0.20
C LEU A 32 6.54 20.90 0.93
N PHE A 33 5.53 21.21 1.75
CA PHE A 33 5.06 20.33 2.82
C PHE A 33 3.75 19.67 2.41
N ILE A 34 3.68 18.35 2.59
CA ILE A 34 2.47 17.56 2.39
C ILE A 34 2.14 16.87 3.72
N ALA A 35 1.06 17.31 4.37
CA ALA A 35 0.52 16.64 5.55
C ALA A 35 -0.58 15.66 5.11
N SER A 36 -0.58 14.45 5.65
CA SER A 36 -1.60 13.44 5.40
C SER A 36 -2.13 12.88 6.73
N GLY A 37 -3.39 12.44 6.73
CA GLY A 37 -4.03 11.85 7.90
C GLY A 37 -5.42 11.35 7.57
N ALA A 38 -5.90 10.35 8.33
CA ALA A 38 -7.23 9.78 8.14
C ALA A 38 -8.35 10.61 8.80
N PHE A 39 -7.99 11.50 9.74
CA PHE A 39 -8.90 12.45 10.41
C PHE A 39 -10.22 11.83 10.96
N HIS A 40 -10.22 10.55 11.35
CA HIS A 40 -11.41 9.87 11.90
C HIS A 40 -11.84 10.41 13.27
N LEU A 41 -10.89 10.81 14.12
CA LEU A 41 -11.14 11.25 15.49
C LEU A 41 -10.93 12.76 15.69
N ALA A 42 -10.30 13.43 14.74
CA ALA A 42 -9.95 14.85 14.79
C ALA A 42 -10.11 15.42 13.39
N LYS A 43 -10.51 16.68 13.29
CA LYS A 43 -10.69 17.40 12.03
C LYS A 43 -9.49 18.31 11.76
N PRO A 44 -9.23 18.68 10.49
CA PRO A 44 -8.22 19.70 10.18
C PRO A 44 -8.44 21.04 10.92
N ALA A 45 -9.68 21.35 11.30
CA ALA A 45 -10.02 22.52 12.10
C ALA A 45 -9.50 22.46 13.56
N ASP A 46 -9.12 21.28 14.04
CA ASP A 46 -8.56 21.09 15.39
C ASP A 46 -7.03 21.32 15.43
N LEU A 47 -6.42 21.64 14.28
CA LEU A 47 -5.01 22.04 14.20
C LEU A 47 -4.83 23.48 14.72
N LEU A 48 -3.61 23.83 15.12
CA LEU A 48 -3.27 25.21 15.48
C LEU A 48 -3.62 26.19 14.34
N PRO A 49 -4.22 27.37 14.62
CA PRO A 49 -4.61 28.33 13.60
C PRO A 49 -3.47 28.72 12.64
N GLU A 50 -2.26 28.85 13.16
CA GLU A 50 -1.05 29.16 12.40
C GLU A 50 -0.74 28.06 11.38
N LEU A 51 -0.86 26.79 11.78
CA LEU A 51 -0.62 25.64 10.92
C LEU A 51 -1.71 25.50 9.86
N GLN A 52 -2.97 25.80 10.21
CA GLN A 52 -4.07 25.83 9.24
C GLN A 52 -3.83 26.86 8.13
N GLY A 53 -3.31 28.05 8.47
CA GLY A 53 -2.97 29.09 7.50
C GLY A 53 -1.84 28.70 6.55
N ARG A 54 -0.96 27.79 6.96
CA ARG A 54 0.15 27.28 6.13
C ARG A 54 -0.18 26.03 5.32
N LEU A 55 -1.38 25.48 5.49
CA LEU A 55 -1.91 24.35 4.70
C LEU A 55 -3.15 24.79 3.91
N PRO A 56 -3.01 25.71 2.93
CA PRO A 56 -4.14 26.30 2.22
C PRO A 56 -4.78 25.35 1.21
N ILE A 57 -4.00 24.46 0.61
CA ILE A 57 -4.50 23.45 -0.35
C ILE A 57 -4.95 22.24 0.44
N ARG A 58 -6.22 21.86 0.25
CA ARG A 58 -6.82 20.69 0.89
C ARG A 58 -7.45 19.82 -0.17
N VAL A 59 -7.19 18.52 -0.07
CA VAL A 59 -7.76 17.50 -0.96
C VAL A 59 -8.18 16.32 -0.11
N GLU A 60 -9.32 15.74 -0.46
CA GLU A 60 -9.83 14.52 0.15
C GLU A 60 -9.67 13.38 -0.86
N LEU A 61 -9.11 12.26 -0.42
CA LEU A 61 -8.93 11.08 -1.26
C LEU A 61 -10.08 10.12 -1.00
N ALA A 62 -10.69 9.63 -2.07
CA ALA A 62 -11.73 8.61 -1.99
C ALA A 62 -11.13 7.26 -1.52
N PRO A 63 -11.91 6.45 -0.78
CA PRO A 63 -11.53 5.07 -0.51
C PRO A 63 -11.46 4.28 -1.83
N LEU A 64 -10.58 3.27 -1.86
CA LEU A 64 -10.41 2.41 -3.03
C LEU A 64 -11.57 1.42 -3.13
N SER A 65 -12.15 1.31 -4.33
CA SER A 65 -13.10 0.27 -4.67
C SER A 65 -12.38 -1.04 -5.07
N ARG A 66 -13.13 -2.14 -5.17
CA ARG A 66 -12.64 -3.40 -5.75
C ARG A 66 -12.04 -3.19 -7.13
N ASP A 67 -12.68 -2.39 -7.98
CA ASP A 67 -12.19 -2.13 -9.33
C ASP A 67 -10.90 -1.31 -9.31
N ASP A 68 -10.74 -0.39 -8.36
CA ASP A 68 -9.47 0.33 -8.18
C ASP A 68 -8.35 -0.64 -7.77
N LEU A 69 -8.62 -1.62 -6.91
CA LEU A 69 -7.66 -2.67 -6.55
C LEU A 69 -7.24 -3.51 -7.76
N ARG A 70 -8.19 -3.88 -8.62
CA ARG A 70 -7.90 -4.56 -9.90
C ARG A 70 -6.98 -3.72 -10.77
N ARG A 71 -7.28 -2.43 -10.93
CA ARG A 71 -6.48 -1.49 -11.72
C ARG A 71 -5.07 -1.34 -11.16
N ILE A 72 -4.92 -1.27 -9.83
CA ILE A 72 -3.61 -1.20 -9.15
C ILE A 72 -2.73 -2.44 -9.47
N LEU A 73 -3.33 -3.61 -9.67
CA LEU A 73 -2.58 -4.83 -10.01
C LEU A 73 -2.00 -4.83 -11.44
N ILE A 74 -2.56 -4.05 -12.38
CA ILE A 74 -2.22 -4.16 -13.82
C ILE A 74 -1.76 -2.85 -14.47
N GLU A 75 -2.37 -1.71 -14.13
CA GLU A 75 -2.17 -0.44 -14.83
C GLU A 75 -0.85 0.25 -14.44
N PRO A 76 -0.44 0.33 -13.16
CA PRO A 76 0.82 0.95 -12.79
C PRO A 76 2.01 0.35 -13.54
N GLU A 77 2.98 1.19 -13.91
CA GLU A 77 4.18 0.78 -14.64
C GLU A 77 4.91 -0.37 -13.93
N HIS A 78 5.03 -0.26 -12.62
CA HIS A 78 5.60 -1.28 -11.74
C HIS A 78 4.52 -1.86 -10.81
N SER A 79 3.45 -2.42 -11.37
CA SER A 79 2.41 -3.09 -10.58
C SER A 79 2.93 -4.36 -9.89
N LEU A 80 2.24 -4.83 -8.86
CA LEU A 80 2.65 -6.03 -8.10
C LEU A 80 2.82 -7.26 -8.99
N LEU A 81 1.90 -7.49 -9.93
CA LEU A 81 2.00 -8.64 -10.85
C LEU A 81 3.27 -8.57 -11.69
N LYS A 82 3.57 -7.39 -12.27
CA LYS A 82 4.79 -7.17 -13.05
C LYS A 82 6.06 -7.37 -12.21
N GLN A 83 6.05 -6.89 -10.97
CA GLN A 83 7.18 -7.08 -10.05
C GLN A 83 7.41 -8.57 -9.77
N TYR A 84 6.38 -9.34 -9.44
CA TYR A 84 6.53 -10.77 -9.15
C TYR A 84 6.91 -11.60 -10.39
N SER A 85 6.33 -11.31 -11.56
CA SER A 85 6.76 -11.96 -12.80
C SER A 85 8.23 -11.66 -13.12
N ALA A 86 8.70 -10.44 -12.89
CA ALA A 86 10.11 -10.08 -13.10
C ALA A 86 11.04 -10.74 -12.07
N LEU A 87 10.64 -10.80 -10.80
CA LEU A 87 11.40 -11.45 -9.72
C LEU A 87 11.54 -12.94 -9.98
N LEU A 88 10.47 -13.66 -10.29
CA LEU A 88 10.55 -15.10 -10.60
C LEU A 88 11.29 -15.37 -11.93
N GLY A 89 11.22 -14.43 -12.86
CA GLY A 89 12.01 -14.46 -14.09
C GLY A 89 13.53 -14.52 -13.84
N THR A 90 14.03 -14.01 -12.70
CA THR A 90 15.47 -14.14 -12.37
C THR A 90 15.89 -15.58 -12.08
N GLU A 91 14.95 -16.43 -11.65
CA GLU A 91 15.15 -17.87 -11.43
C GLU A 91 14.84 -18.70 -12.69
N GLY A 92 14.45 -18.04 -13.79
CA GLY A 92 14.04 -18.68 -15.04
C GLY A 92 12.61 -19.23 -15.01
N VAL A 93 11.78 -18.80 -14.07
CA VAL A 93 10.35 -19.14 -14.01
C VAL A 93 9.53 -18.05 -14.70
N THR A 94 8.75 -18.42 -15.70
CA THR A 94 7.81 -17.51 -16.37
C THR A 94 6.48 -17.55 -15.64
N LEU A 95 6.08 -16.43 -15.04
CA LEU A 95 4.79 -16.30 -14.34
C LEU A 95 3.82 -15.42 -15.15
N ASP A 96 2.70 -15.98 -15.54
CA ASP A 96 1.60 -15.30 -16.22
C ASP A 96 0.34 -15.27 -15.33
N PHE A 97 -0.42 -14.17 -15.40
CA PHE A 97 -1.65 -14.01 -14.64
C PHE A 97 -2.82 -13.84 -15.60
N ALA A 98 -3.75 -14.80 -15.56
CA ALA A 98 -4.99 -14.68 -16.30
C ALA A 98 -5.82 -13.52 -15.72
N ASP A 99 -6.63 -12.85 -16.56
CA ASP A 99 -7.56 -11.81 -16.11
C ASP A 99 -8.45 -12.28 -14.95
N SER A 100 -8.86 -13.55 -14.98
CA SER A 100 -9.65 -14.18 -13.91
C SER A 100 -8.93 -14.22 -12.55
N ALA A 101 -7.60 -14.38 -12.54
CA ALA A 101 -6.81 -14.31 -11.31
C ALA A 101 -6.75 -12.88 -10.77
N VAL A 102 -6.56 -11.89 -11.65
CA VAL A 102 -6.54 -10.47 -11.27
C VAL A 102 -7.86 -10.08 -10.61
N ASP A 103 -8.97 -10.53 -11.20
CA ASP A 103 -10.31 -10.33 -10.65
C ASP A 103 -10.45 -11.00 -9.27
N ALA A 104 -10.09 -12.27 -9.15
CA ALA A 104 -10.17 -13.00 -7.88
C ALA A 104 -9.31 -12.36 -6.77
N LEU A 105 -8.13 -11.85 -7.10
CA LEU A 105 -7.25 -11.16 -6.16
C LEU A 105 -7.85 -9.84 -5.67
N ALA A 106 -8.44 -9.06 -6.58
CA ALA A 106 -9.12 -7.82 -6.24
C ALA A 106 -10.35 -8.07 -5.36
N ASP A 107 -11.16 -9.08 -5.68
CA ASP A 107 -12.32 -9.49 -4.89
C ASP A 107 -11.93 -9.92 -3.48
N LEU A 108 -10.90 -10.76 -3.37
CA LEU A 108 -10.43 -11.26 -2.09
C LEU A 108 -9.86 -10.14 -1.21
N ALA A 109 -9.07 -9.23 -1.79
CA ALA A 109 -8.52 -8.11 -1.04
C ALA A 109 -9.60 -7.15 -0.56
N ALA A 110 -10.64 -6.89 -1.37
CA ALA A 110 -11.80 -6.09 -0.97
C ALA A 110 -12.57 -6.78 0.18
N ASP A 111 -12.88 -8.08 0.04
CA ASP A 111 -13.63 -8.84 1.05
C ASP A 111 -12.90 -8.89 2.41
N ILE A 112 -11.57 -9.09 2.41
CA ILE A 112 -10.78 -9.07 3.66
C ILE A 112 -10.78 -7.68 4.29
N ASN A 113 -10.66 -6.62 3.49
CA ASN A 113 -10.70 -5.24 3.98
C ASN A 113 -12.05 -4.92 4.63
N ASP A 114 -13.15 -5.46 4.11
CA ASP A 114 -14.49 -5.26 4.67
C ASP A 114 -14.73 -6.07 5.96
N ARG A 115 -14.16 -7.29 6.07
CA ARG A 115 -14.42 -8.19 7.19
C ARG A 115 -13.50 -8.00 8.40
N VAL A 116 -12.27 -7.53 8.19
CA VAL A 116 -11.23 -7.48 9.23
C VAL A 116 -10.85 -6.05 9.60
N GLU A 117 -9.98 -5.45 8.80
CA GLU A 117 -9.51 -4.08 8.94
C GLU A 117 -9.17 -3.56 7.56
N ASN A 118 -9.71 -2.41 7.18
CA ASN A 118 -9.44 -1.84 5.88
C ASN A 118 -8.07 -1.16 5.89
N ILE A 119 -7.07 -1.82 5.31
CA ILE A 119 -5.71 -1.28 5.11
C ILE A 119 -5.49 -0.79 3.67
N GLY A 120 -6.57 -0.68 2.89
CA GLY A 120 -6.57 -0.25 1.49
C GLY A 120 -5.79 -1.19 0.58
N ALA A 121 -5.07 -0.61 -0.39
CA ALA A 121 -4.28 -1.36 -1.37
C ALA A 121 -3.15 -2.21 -0.77
N ARG A 122 -2.71 -1.93 0.48
CA ARG A 122 -1.67 -2.72 1.14
C ARG A 122 -2.05 -4.19 1.29
N ARG A 123 -3.36 -4.49 1.33
CA ARG A 123 -3.90 -5.85 1.36
C ARG A 123 -3.47 -6.69 0.17
N LEU A 124 -3.27 -6.08 -1.00
CA LEU A 124 -2.84 -6.79 -2.20
C LEU A 124 -1.45 -7.40 -2.02
N ALA A 125 -0.55 -6.75 -1.27
CA ALA A 125 0.81 -7.26 -1.06
C ALA A 125 0.81 -8.56 -0.25
N THR A 126 0.07 -8.61 0.87
CA THR A 126 -0.02 -9.80 1.73
C THR A 126 -0.74 -10.96 1.03
N VAL A 127 -1.81 -10.66 0.28
CA VAL A 127 -2.51 -11.64 -0.56
C VAL A 127 -1.57 -12.23 -1.63
N MET A 128 -0.79 -11.40 -2.30
CA MET A 128 0.17 -11.83 -3.33
C MET A 128 1.33 -12.65 -2.76
N GLU A 129 1.90 -12.22 -1.64
CA GLU A 129 2.98 -12.94 -0.96
C GLU A 129 2.52 -14.34 -0.56
N ARG A 130 1.29 -14.46 -0.04
CA ARG A 130 0.71 -15.75 0.31
C ARG A 130 0.40 -16.62 -0.91
N LEU A 131 -0.11 -16.03 -1.99
CA LEU A 131 -0.41 -16.72 -3.24
C LEU A 131 0.84 -17.39 -3.82
N LEU A 132 1.97 -16.68 -3.79
CA LEU A 132 3.19 -17.07 -4.48
C LEU A 132 4.23 -17.75 -3.57
N GLU A 133 3.94 -17.90 -2.27
CA GLU A 133 4.86 -18.47 -1.27
C GLU A 133 5.53 -19.78 -1.74
N GLU A 134 4.73 -20.76 -2.18
CA GLU A 134 5.26 -22.06 -2.60
C GLU A 134 6.04 -21.98 -3.92
N ILE A 135 5.58 -21.16 -4.86
CA ILE A 135 6.27 -20.94 -6.15
C ILE A 135 7.63 -20.29 -5.87
N SER A 136 7.65 -19.23 -5.06
CA SER A 136 8.87 -18.51 -4.69
C SER A 136 9.84 -19.40 -3.92
N PHE A 137 9.35 -20.25 -3.02
CA PHE A 137 10.20 -21.15 -2.25
C PHE A 137 10.91 -22.19 -3.13
N SER A 138 10.22 -22.69 -4.16
CA SER A 138 10.74 -23.73 -5.05
C SER A 138 11.24 -23.21 -6.39
N ALA A 139 11.36 -21.89 -6.56
CA ALA A 139 11.66 -21.25 -7.84
C ALA A 139 13.01 -21.68 -8.44
N THR A 140 14.04 -21.87 -7.59
CA THR A 140 15.39 -22.28 -8.02
C THR A 140 15.39 -23.66 -8.69
N ASP A 141 14.45 -24.53 -8.32
CA ASP A 141 14.33 -25.89 -8.84
C ASP A 141 13.39 -25.98 -10.05
N ARG A 142 12.82 -24.84 -10.47
CA ARG A 142 11.76 -24.72 -11.50
C ARG A 142 12.22 -23.97 -12.75
N ASN A 143 13.53 -23.94 -13.01
CA ASN A 143 14.05 -23.22 -14.16
C ASN A 143 13.44 -23.73 -15.48
N GLY A 144 12.84 -22.84 -16.25
CA GLY A 144 12.15 -23.14 -17.50
C GLY A 144 10.65 -23.42 -17.36
N ASP A 145 10.11 -23.43 -16.13
CA ASP A 145 8.67 -23.59 -15.91
C ASP A 145 7.90 -22.35 -16.39
N GLU A 146 6.76 -22.60 -17.04
CA GLU A 146 5.75 -21.59 -17.33
C GLU A 146 4.52 -21.86 -16.44
N ILE A 147 4.20 -20.91 -15.57
CA ILE A 147 3.10 -21.03 -14.61
C ILE A 147 2.06 -19.96 -14.93
N THR A 148 0.85 -20.39 -15.28
CA THR A 148 -0.30 -19.51 -15.40
C THR A 148 -1.13 -19.57 -14.12
N ILE A 149 -1.34 -18.41 -13.50
CA ILE A 149 -2.22 -18.25 -12.34
C ILE A 149 -3.61 -17.88 -12.83
N ASP A 150 -4.61 -18.66 -12.45
CA ASP A 150 -6.03 -18.42 -12.72
C ASP A 150 -6.83 -18.20 -11.42
N ALA A 151 -8.13 -17.95 -11.56
CA ALA A 151 -9.02 -17.79 -10.41
C ALA A 151 -9.07 -19.03 -9.50
N ALA A 152 -8.94 -20.24 -10.05
CA ALA A 152 -8.97 -21.47 -9.24
C ALA A 152 -7.74 -21.54 -8.33
N TYR A 153 -6.56 -21.25 -8.86
CA TYR A 153 -5.33 -21.19 -8.09
C TYR A 153 -5.40 -20.16 -6.95
N VAL A 154 -5.92 -18.96 -7.23
CA VAL A 154 -6.11 -17.91 -6.22
C VAL A 154 -7.05 -18.38 -5.10
N ASN A 155 -8.18 -18.97 -5.48
CA ASN A 155 -9.17 -19.46 -4.52
C ASN A 155 -8.62 -20.60 -3.67
N ASP A 156 -7.92 -21.57 -4.25
CA ASP A 156 -7.39 -22.71 -3.49
C ASP A 156 -6.30 -22.29 -2.49
N ARG A 157 -5.49 -21.29 -2.83
CA ARG A 157 -4.34 -20.88 -2.01
C ARG A 157 -4.68 -19.83 -0.96
N VAL A 158 -5.59 -18.91 -1.25
CA VAL A 158 -5.79 -17.73 -0.40
C VAL A 158 -7.20 -17.67 0.20
N ALA A 159 -8.24 -18.17 -0.46
CA ALA A 159 -9.61 -18.12 0.08
C ALA A 159 -9.79 -18.88 1.42
N PRO A 160 -9.17 -20.07 1.66
CA PRO A 160 -9.27 -20.77 2.94
C PRO A 160 -8.73 -19.97 4.13
N LEU A 161 -7.78 -19.07 3.88
CA LEU A 161 -7.14 -18.23 4.89
C LEU A 161 -7.96 -16.97 5.17
N ALA A 162 -8.58 -16.41 4.13
CA ALA A 162 -9.52 -15.30 4.25
C ALA A 162 -10.83 -15.71 4.97
N ALA A 163 -11.25 -16.97 4.84
CA ALA A 163 -12.47 -17.47 5.49
C ALA A 163 -12.35 -17.60 7.03
N LYS A 164 -11.12 -17.65 7.58
CA LYS A 164 -10.88 -17.76 9.02
C LYS A 164 -10.49 -16.40 9.58
N SER A 165 -11.47 -15.64 10.07
CA SER A 165 -11.31 -14.26 10.56
C SER A 165 -10.14 -14.05 11.51
N ASP A 166 -9.92 -15.00 12.44
CA ASP A 166 -8.79 -14.95 13.37
C ASP A 166 -7.45 -15.10 12.65
N LEU A 167 -7.35 -16.03 11.71
CA LEU A 167 -6.11 -16.32 10.99
C LEU A 167 -5.77 -15.23 9.98
N SER A 168 -6.78 -14.67 9.30
CA SER A 168 -6.60 -13.53 8.41
C SER A 168 -6.02 -12.33 9.14
N ARG A 169 -6.33 -12.11 10.42
CA ARG A 169 -5.75 -11.00 11.20
C ARG A 169 -4.25 -11.14 11.47
N PHE A 170 -3.72 -12.37 11.49
CA PHE A 170 -2.30 -12.64 11.78
C PHE A 170 -1.46 -12.85 10.52
N ILE A 171 -2.06 -13.33 9.43
CA ILE A 171 -1.34 -13.77 8.23
C ILE A 171 -1.61 -12.88 7.01
N LEU A 172 -2.77 -12.22 6.94
CA LEU A 172 -3.23 -11.49 5.76
C LEU A 172 -3.42 -10.01 6.01
#